data_AF-A0A2M7W6K7-F1
#
_entry.id   AF-A0A2M7W6K7-F1
#
_cell.length_a   1.000
_cell.length_b   1.000
_cell.length_c   1.000
_cell.angle_alpha   90.00
_cell.angle_beta   90.00
_cell.angle_gamma   90.00
#
_symmetry.space_group_name_H-M   'P 1'
#
loop_
_entity.id
_entity.type
_entity.pdbx_description
1 polymer ?
#
loop_
_entity_poly.entity_id
_entity_poly.type
_entity_poly.pdbx_seq_one_letter_code
_entity_poly.pdbx_strand_id
1 'polypeptide(L)'
;MSSRRLMLWFYHLSWKKLLGWSGLALAVAIVPLALTAANSPTRTRSEAALITKPQPISTEFVAPKGAPEIYLVDHFFGKTGDAVLIHGANLGGFSERTSLSLSGQTIPQDNLVSWTSDYIEFKLPAEARSGRISVNILGQTATWPGTFWVTDANTAAELKLEKVNEKQARLLAKNINAANGLLVWLLIFQGEDKSIEIVPDLKPQIKTLPLGRVYELNLNITSTGEWITLATITKKDGQAVGIARAEVIGANLPIKVHPLYVSF
;
A
#
# COMPACT_ATOMS: atom_id res chain seq x y z
N MET A 1 -58.61 20.48 9.22
CA MET A 1 -59.26 20.12 7.94
C MET A 1 -59.54 18.63 7.97
N SER A 2 -60.81 18.20 7.95
CA SER A 2 -61.23 16.80 8.21
C SER A 2 -60.73 15.81 7.13
N SER A 3 -60.15 14.67 7.52
CA SER A 3 -59.58 13.64 6.61
C SER A 3 -60.58 13.11 5.58
N ARG A 4 -61.89 13.20 5.89
CA ARG A 4 -62.98 12.81 5.00
C ARG A 4 -63.09 13.69 3.76
N ARG A 5 -62.74 14.99 3.86
CA ARG A 5 -62.72 15.92 2.72
C ARG A 5 -61.52 15.68 1.79
N LEU A 6 -60.40 15.21 2.34
CA LEU A 6 -59.19 14.86 1.58
C LEU A 6 -59.42 13.62 0.72
N MET A 7 -60.02 12.55 1.27
CA MET A 7 -60.29 11.33 0.50
C MET A 7 -61.28 11.55 -0.66
N LEU A 8 -62.35 12.31 -0.44
CA LEU A 8 -63.33 12.61 -1.50
C LEU A 8 -62.72 13.49 -2.60
N TRP A 9 -61.80 14.37 -2.25
CA TRP A 9 -61.06 15.17 -3.23
C TRP A 9 -60.21 14.30 -4.15
N PHE A 10 -59.47 13.31 -3.62
CA PHE A 10 -58.66 12.39 -4.43
C PHE A 10 -59.48 11.54 -5.41
N TYR A 11 -60.72 11.18 -5.06
CA TYR A 11 -61.57 10.32 -5.90
C TYR A 11 -62.07 11.00 -7.19
N HIS A 12 -62.13 12.34 -7.21
CA HIS A 12 -62.52 13.12 -8.39
C HIS A 12 -61.34 13.56 -9.28
N LEU A 13 -60.10 13.22 -8.91
CA LEU A 13 -58.96 13.48 -9.78
C LEU A 13 -58.93 12.45 -10.92
N SER A 14 -59.11 12.93 -12.15
CA SER A 14 -58.82 12.12 -13.34
C SER A 14 -57.39 11.58 -13.28
N TRP A 15 -57.17 10.33 -13.70
CA TRP A 15 -55.85 9.69 -13.74
C TRP A 15 -54.74 10.56 -14.35
N LYS A 16 -55.05 11.36 -15.38
CA LYS A 16 -54.12 12.33 -15.99
C LYS A 16 -53.64 13.40 -15.01
N LYS A 17 -54.53 13.91 -14.15
CA LYS A 17 -54.20 14.89 -13.10
C LYS A 17 -53.39 14.24 -11.99
N LEU A 18 -53.70 12.99 -11.64
CA LEU A 18 -52.94 12.24 -10.64
C LEU A 18 -51.48 12.04 -11.08
N LEU A 19 -51.28 11.61 -12.34
CA LEU A 19 -49.94 11.52 -12.95
C LEU A 19 -49.22 12.87 -13.00
N GLY A 20 -49.94 13.95 -13.33
CA GLY A 20 -49.39 15.31 -13.31
C GLY A 20 -48.91 15.75 -11.93
N TRP A 21 -49.70 15.49 -10.88
CA TRP A 21 -49.34 15.79 -9.50
C TRP A 21 -48.17 14.94 -9.00
N SER A 22 -48.12 13.65 -9.34
CA SER A 22 -46.98 12.78 -9.01
C SER A 22 -45.70 13.24 -9.72
N GLY A 23 -45.77 13.60 -11.00
CA GLY A 23 -44.62 14.12 -11.75
C GLY A 23 -44.10 15.43 -11.17
N LEU A 24 -45.00 16.34 -10.80
CA LEU A 24 -44.64 17.61 -10.17
C LEU A 24 -44.02 17.41 -8.78
N ALA A 25 -44.58 16.51 -7.96
CA ALA A 25 -44.01 16.16 -6.66
C ALA A 25 -42.60 15.55 -6.81
N LEU A 26 -42.39 14.71 -7.82
CA LEU A 26 -41.10 14.09 -8.09
C LEU A 26 -40.08 15.13 -8.58
N ALA A 27 -40.48 16.07 -9.43
CA ALA A 27 -39.63 17.19 -9.85
C ALA A 27 -39.20 18.08 -8.67
N VAL A 28 -40.13 18.39 -7.75
CA VAL A 28 -39.83 19.17 -6.54
C VAL A 28 -38.90 18.39 -5.60
N ALA A 29 -39.07 17.08 -5.48
CA ALA A 29 -38.21 16.23 -4.64
C ALA A 29 -36.79 16.06 -5.21
N ILE A 30 -36.61 16.14 -6.53
CA ILE A 30 -35.28 16.04 -7.17
C ILE A 30 -34.40 17.24 -6.82
N VAL A 31 -34.95 18.46 -6.75
CA VAL A 31 -34.15 19.68 -6.52
C VAL A 31 -33.29 19.62 -5.25
N PRO A 32 -33.83 19.31 -4.05
CA PRO A 32 -33.01 19.21 -2.84
C PRO A 32 -32.03 18.04 -2.90
N LEU A 33 -32.40 16.90 -3.51
CA LEU A 33 -31.49 15.77 -3.71
C LEU A 33 -30.32 16.11 -4.65
N ALA A 34 -30.57 16.89 -5.70
CA ALA A 34 -29.54 17.35 -6.62
C ALA A 34 -28.64 18.40 -5.94
N LEU A 35 -29.21 19.31 -5.14
CA LEU A 35 -28.43 20.26 -4.35
C LEU A 35 -27.59 19.57 -3.28
N THR A 36 -28.12 18.56 -2.58
CA THR A 36 -27.35 17.78 -1.62
C THR A 36 -26.32 16.91 -2.30
N ALA A 37 -26.59 16.33 -3.48
CA ALA A 37 -25.59 15.57 -4.24
C ALA A 37 -24.48 16.47 -4.82
N ALA A 38 -24.83 17.66 -5.32
CA ALA A 38 -23.86 18.63 -5.85
C ALA A 38 -23.00 19.28 -4.76
N ASN A 39 -23.58 19.51 -3.58
CA ASN A 39 -22.87 20.06 -2.42
C ASN A 39 -22.26 18.99 -1.52
N SER A 40 -22.59 17.71 -1.72
CA SER A 40 -21.84 16.61 -1.11
C SER A 40 -20.48 16.62 -1.76
N PRO A 41 -19.39 16.91 -1.03
CA PRO A 41 -18.07 16.81 -1.60
C PRO A 41 -17.93 15.36 -2.10
N THR A 42 -17.86 15.18 -3.42
CA THR A 42 -17.39 13.92 -3.99
C THR A 42 -15.99 13.75 -3.44
N ARG A 43 -15.86 12.95 -2.39
CA ARG A 43 -14.57 12.45 -1.93
C ARG A 43 -14.09 11.46 -2.99
N THR A 44 -13.73 11.97 -4.17
CA THR A 44 -12.69 11.35 -4.98
C THR A 44 -11.37 11.62 -4.26
N ARG A 45 -11.24 11.04 -3.06
CA ARG A 45 -9.96 10.91 -2.41
C ARG A 45 -9.26 9.83 -3.21
N SER A 46 -8.62 10.23 -4.30
CA SER A 46 -7.59 9.40 -4.91
C SER A 46 -6.50 9.28 -3.85
N GLU A 47 -6.58 8.25 -3.01
CA GLU A 47 -5.52 7.92 -2.05
C GLU A 47 -4.21 7.54 -2.77
N ALA A 48 -4.24 7.40 -4.10
CA ALA A 48 -3.06 7.33 -4.94
C ALA A 48 -2.24 8.65 -5.01
N ALA A 49 -2.79 9.80 -4.62
CA ALA A 49 -2.11 11.10 -4.69
C ALA A 49 -1.29 11.44 -3.43
N LEU A 50 -1.08 10.50 -2.51
CA LEU A 50 -0.22 10.69 -1.34
C LEU A 50 1.27 10.48 -1.64
N ILE A 51 1.61 10.06 -2.87
CA ILE A 51 3.00 10.09 -3.34
C ILE A 51 3.24 11.47 -3.94
N THR A 52 4.09 12.24 -3.29
CA THR A 52 4.63 13.50 -3.78
C THR A 52 5.00 13.34 -5.26
N LYS A 53 4.51 14.24 -6.12
CA LYS A 53 4.90 14.30 -7.54
C LYS A 53 6.42 14.11 -7.61
N PRO A 54 6.96 13.13 -8.36
CA PRO A 54 8.40 12.88 -8.42
C PRO A 54 9.09 14.19 -8.77
N GLN A 55 9.88 14.72 -7.85
CA GLN A 55 10.72 15.85 -8.19
C GLN A 55 11.80 15.32 -9.16
N PRO A 56 12.05 16.04 -10.26
CA PRO A 56 13.15 15.68 -11.15
C PRO A 56 14.43 15.56 -10.34
N ILE A 57 15.37 14.72 -10.79
CA ILE A 57 16.71 14.58 -10.19
C ILE A 57 17.24 15.99 -9.90
N SER A 58 17.27 16.36 -8.62
CA SER A 58 17.96 17.59 -8.24
C SER A 58 19.43 17.29 -8.40
N THR A 59 20.06 17.94 -9.37
CA THR A 59 21.51 17.87 -9.60
C THR A 59 22.29 18.60 -8.51
N GLU A 60 21.62 19.24 -7.55
CA GLU A 60 22.28 19.87 -6.42
C GLU A 60 22.71 18.80 -5.43
N PHE A 61 24.01 18.52 -5.42
CA PHE A 61 24.61 17.60 -4.47
C PHE A 61 24.39 18.11 -3.04
N VAL A 62 23.65 17.33 -2.24
CA VAL A 62 23.49 17.57 -0.81
C VAL A 62 24.47 16.66 -0.07
N ALA A 63 25.38 17.25 0.71
CA ALA A 63 26.29 16.47 1.54
C ALA A 63 25.51 15.71 2.64
N PRO A 64 25.77 14.41 2.86
CA PRO A 64 25.11 13.66 3.92
C PRO A 64 25.53 14.18 5.30
N LYS A 65 24.59 14.22 6.26
CA LYS A 65 24.85 14.69 7.64
C LYS A 65 25.35 13.57 8.56
N GLY A 66 25.32 12.32 8.11
CA GLY A 66 25.67 11.13 8.87
C GLY A 66 25.81 9.91 7.97
N ALA A 67 25.91 8.72 8.59
CA ALA A 67 25.92 7.47 7.84
C ALA A 67 24.59 7.28 7.09
N PRO A 68 24.63 6.75 5.84
CA PRO A 68 23.41 6.48 5.09
C PRO A 68 22.58 5.40 5.80
N GLU A 69 21.26 5.54 5.72
CA GLU A 69 20.32 4.60 6.31
C GLU A 69 19.17 4.34 5.34
N ILE A 70 18.72 3.08 5.25
CA ILE A 70 17.55 2.68 4.46
C ILE A 70 16.47 2.19 5.41
N TYR A 71 15.36 2.92 5.49
CA TYR A 71 14.22 2.62 6.36
C TYR A 71 13.27 1.61 5.72
N LEU A 72 12.93 1.83 4.45
CA LEU A 72 11.86 1.14 3.76
C LEU A 72 12.16 1.11 2.26
N VAL A 73 11.83 -0.01 1.63
CA VAL A 73 11.66 -0.11 0.19
C VAL A 73 10.16 -0.33 -0.03
N ASP A 74 9.49 0.62 -0.67
CA ASP A 74 8.02 0.74 -0.66
C ASP A 74 7.34 -0.51 -1.24
N HIS A 75 7.95 -1.09 -2.27
CA HIS A 75 7.59 -2.40 -2.81
C HIS A 75 8.82 -3.29 -2.73
N PHE A 76 8.76 -4.39 -1.97
CA PHE A 76 9.87 -5.34 -1.87
C PHE A 76 9.91 -6.36 -3.01
N PHE A 77 9.09 -6.16 -4.03
CA PHE A 77 9.09 -6.93 -5.27
C PHE A 77 8.70 -6.04 -6.45
N GLY A 78 9.04 -6.49 -7.66
CA GLY A 78 8.65 -5.81 -8.89
C GLY A 78 9.10 -6.58 -10.12
N LYS A 79 8.65 -6.18 -11.29
CA LYS A 79 9.14 -6.67 -12.59
C LYS A 79 9.97 -5.60 -13.28
N THR A 80 10.68 -5.98 -14.33
CA THR A 80 11.42 -5.05 -15.19
C THR A 80 10.56 -3.86 -15.60
N GLY A 81 11.13 -2.65 -15.46
CA GLY A 81 10.48 -1.39 -15.79
C GLY A 81 9.64 -0.78 -14.66
N ASP A 82 9.31 -1.53 -13.61
CA ASP A 82 8.59 -0.98 -12.45
C ASP A 82 9.47 0.04 -11.73
N ALA A 83 8.84 1.08 -11.18
CA ALA A 83 9.49 2.04 -10.32
C ALA A 83 9.60 1.49 -8.89
N VAL A 84 10.77 1.64 -8.28
CA VAL A 84 11.06 1.24 -6.91
C VAL A 84 11.48 2.48 -6.13
N LEU A 85 10.76 2.74 -5.04
CA LEU A 85 11.02 3.85 -4.13
C LEU A 85 11.70 3.33 -2.86
N ILE A 86 12.83 3.95 -2.53
CA ILE A 86 13.61 3.69 -1.33
C ILE A 86 13.48 4.93 -0.44
N HIS A 87 13.11 4.72 0.82
CA HIS A 87 13.09 5.74 1.85
C HIS A 87 14.26 5.55 2.82
N GLY A 88 14.90 6.65 3.19
CA GLY A 88 16.08 6.63 4.04
C GLY A 88 16.40 7.98 4.63
N ALA A 89 17.62 8.09 5.17
CA ALA A 89 18.20 9.36 5.56
C ALA A 89 19.69 9.37 5.21
N ASN A 90 20.26 10.57 5.11
CA ASN A 90 21.65 10.79 4.75
C ASN A 90 22.03 10.11 3.43
N LEU A 91 21.08 9.97 2.49
CA LEU A 91 21.31 9.41 1.17
C LEU A 91 22.04 10.40 0.24
N GLY A 92 22.28 11.63 0.71
CA GLY A 92 22.95 12.70 -0.02
C GLY A 92 22.28 13.07 -1.33
N GLY A 93 22.97 13.83 -2.17
CA GLY A 93 22.62 14.01 -3.58
C GLY A 93 23.38 13.04 -4.47
N PHE A 94 22.84 12.81 -5.68
CA PHE A 94 23.53 12.01 -6.69
C PHE A 94 24.87 12.65 -7.09
N SER A 95 25.91 11.83 -7.21
CA SER A 95 27.24 12.19 -7.70
C SER A 95 27.96 10.97 -8.28
N GLU A 96 29.11 11.19 -8.94
CA GLU A 96 29.97 10.10 -9.44
C GLU A 96 30.50 9.17 -8.33
N ARG A 97 30.47 9.63 -7.07
CA ARG A 97 30.92 8.88 -5.90
C ARG A 97 29.77 8.26 -5.10
N THR A 98 28.57 8.24 -5.67
CA THR A 98 27.39 7.56 -5.11
C THR A 98 26.93 6.47 -6.05
N SER A 99 26.43 5.37 -5.51
CA SER A 99 25.84 4.31 -6.34
C SER A 99 24.71 3.61 -5.60
N LEU A 100 23.70 3.20 -6.37
CA LEU A 100 22.65 2.29 -5.94
C LEU A 100 22.93 0.94 -6.58
N SER A 101 22.76 -0.14 -5.84
CA SER A 101 22.95 -1.49 -6.33
C SER A 101 21.84 -2.43 -5.88
N LEU A 102 21.50 -3.37 -6.76
CA LEU A 102 20.57 -4.47 -6.50
C LEU A 102 21.30 -5.79 -6.76
N SER A 103 21.30 -6.69 -5.78
CA SER A 103 22.01 -7.97 -5.85
C SER A 103 23.52 -7.80 -6.20
N GLY A 104 24.13 -6.71 -5.72
CA GLY A 104 25.53 -6.36 -5.99
C GLY A 104 25.81 -5.78 -7.38
N GLN A 105 24.78 -5.62 -8.24
CA GLN A 105 24.92 -4.95 -9.53
C GLN A 105 24.48 -3.50 -9.41
N THR A 106 25.34 -2.58 -9.86
CA THR A 106 25.02 -1.15 -9.87
C THR A 106 23.86 -0.86 -10.81
N ILE A 107 22.86 -0.12 -10.33
CA ILE A 107 21.76 0.38 -11.14
C ILE A 107 22.31 1.45 -12.11
N PRO A 108 22.09 1.31 -13.43
CA PRO A 108 22.53 2.29 -14.40
C PRO A 108 21.93 3.68 -14.12
N GLN A 109 22.66 4.74 -14.45
CA GLN A 109 22.18 6.10 -14.24
C GLN A 109 20.87 6.39 -15.00
N ASP A 110 20.71 5.84 -16.20
CA ASP A 110 19.48 5.98 -17.02
C ASP A 110 18.24 5.36 -16.36
N ASN A 111 18.45 4.46 -15.39
CA ASN A 111 17.39 3.86 -14.60
C ASN A 111 17.07 4.66 -13.34
N LEU A 112 17.89 5.63 -12.94
CA LEU A 112 17.61 6.49 -11.80
C LEU A 112 16.56 7.54 -12.19
N VAL A 113 15.50 7.65 -11.40
CA VAL A 113 14.38 8.58 -11.62
C VAL A 113 14.51 9.79 -10.71
N SER A 114 14.85 9.57 -9.44
CA SER A 114 15.05 10.63 -8.46
C SER A 114 16.05 10.19 -7.39
N TRP A 115 16.81 11.14 -6.85
CA TRP A 115 17.76 10.90 -5.76
C TRP A 115 17.85 12.14 -4.89
N THR A 116 17.51 11.99 -3.62
CA THR A 116 17.56 13.04 -2.61
C THR A 116 18.17 12.49 -1.32
N SER A 117 18.32 13.34 -0.30
CA SER A 117 18.82 12.91 1.01
C SER A 117 17.92 11.91 1.72
N ASP A 118 16.63 11.86 1.35
CA ASP A 118 15.58 11.17 2.10
C ASP A 118 14.91 10.06 1.29
N TYR A 119 15.03 10.09 -0.03
CA TYR A 119 14.51 9.03 -0.90
C TYR A 119 15.29 8.90 -2.22
N ILE A 120 15.26 7.69 -2.77
CA ILE A 120 15.79 7.34 -4.09
C ILE A 120 14.71 6.58 -4.85
N GLU A 121 14.43 6.98 -6.09
CA GLU A 121 13.54 6.29 -7.00
C GLU A 121 14.32 5.81 -8.22
N PHE A 122 14.11 4.55 -8.62
CA PHE A 122 14.73 3.98 -9.82
C PHE A 122 13.78 3.02 -10.52
N LYS A 123 14.01 2.77 -11.81
CA LYS A 123 13.32 1.74 -12.59
C LYS A 123 14.12 0.46 -12.60
N LEU A 124 13.45 -0.67 -12.38
CA LEU A 124 14.08 -1.99 -12.49
C LEU A 124 14.66 -2.23 -13.88
N PRO A 125 15.99 -2.46 -14.02
CA PRO A 125 16.59 -2.77 -15.30
C PRO A 125 16.21 -4.17 -15.81
N ALA A 126 16.43 -4.43 -17.11
CA ALA A 126 16.07 -5.70 -17.75
C ALA A 126 16.81 -6.91 -17.16
N GLU A 127 18.04 -6.72 -16.72
CA GLU A 127 18.88 -7.78 -16.15
C GLU A 127 18.85 -7.83 -14.60
N ALA A 128 17.88 -7.15 -13.99
CA ALA A 128 17.73 -7.12 -12.55
C ALA A 128 17.57 -8.54 -11.97
N ARG A 129 18.22 -8.80 -10.84
CA ARG A 129 18.11 -10.06 -10.10
C ARG A 129 17.63 -9.80 -8.69
N SER A 130 16.84 -10.73 -8.16
CA SER A 130 16.43 -10.70 -6.75
C SER A 130 17.64 -10.67 -5.84
N GLY A 131 17.59 -9.84 -4.80
CA GLY A 131 18.69 -9.68 -3.87
C GLY A 131 18.55 -8.46 -2.99
N ARG A 132 19.61 -8.17 -2.23
CA ARG A 132 19.63 -6.99 -1.36
C ARG A 132 19.81 -5.72 -2.16
N ILE A 133 19.18 -4.66 -1.67
CA ILE A 133 19.40 -3.29 -2.13
C ILE A 133 20.45 -2.65 -1.24
N SER A 134 21.48 -2.07 -1.85
CA SER A 134 22.54 -1.36 -1.16
C SER A 134 22.79 -0.01 -1.82
N VAL A 135 23.02 1.01 -0.99
CA VAL A 135 23.37 2.36 -1.41
C VAL A 135 24.75 2.68 -0.87
N ASN A 136 25.65 3.14 -1.74
CA ASN A 136 26.94 3.68 -1.37
C ASN A 136 26.90 5.21 -1.48
N ILE A 137 27.15 5.89 -0.37
CA ILE A 137 27.30 7.34 -0.30
C ILE A 137 28.73 7.68 0.10
N LEU A 138 29.53 8.16 -0.86
CA LEU A 138 30.90 8.61 -0.63
C LEU A 138 31.78 7.56 0.08
N GLY A 139 31.58 6.26 -0.21
CA GLY A 139 32.30 5.15 0.41
C GLY A 139 31.61 4.52 1.61
N GLN A 140 30.57 5.12 2.18
CA GLN A 140 29.77 4.51 3.23
C GLN A 140 28.62 3.72 2.62
N THR A 141 28.41 2.48 3.05
CA THR A 141 27.38 1.60 2.47
C THR A 141 26.27 1.33 3.46
N ALA A 142 25.04 1.62 3.05
CA ALA A 142 23.81 1.16 3.70
C ALA A 142 23.25 -0.02 2.90
N THR A 143 22.78 -1.06 3.59
CA THR A 143 22.11 -2.20 2.95
C THR A 143 20.77 -2.40 3.60
N TRP A 144 19.72 -2.46 2.78
CA TRP A 144 18.39 -2.78 3.28
C TRP A 144 18.39 -4.22 3.80
N PRO A 145 17.88 -4.49 5.03
CA PRO A 145 17.93 -5.83 5.61
C PRO A 145 17.06 -6.85 4.88
N GLY A 146 16.18 -6.39 3.97
CA GLY A 146 15.31 -7.23 3.18
C GLY A 146 15.89 -7.68 1.83
N THR A 147 15.24 -8.67 1.24
CA THR A 147 15.44 -9.10 -0.14
C THR A 147 14.40 -8.46 -1.03
N PHE A 148 14.86 -7.78 -2.07
CA PHE A 148 14.00 -7.33 -3.15
C PHE A 148 13.80 -8.49 -4.13
N TRP A 149 12.54 -8.83 -4.44
CA TRP A 149 12.20 -9.91 -5.36
C TRP A 149 11.93 -9.36 -6.77
N VAL A 150 12.78 -9.71 -7.72
CA VAL A 150 12.45 -9.56 -9.13
C VAL A 150 11.49 -10.69 -9.51
N THR A 151 10.31 -10.32 -9.98
CA THR A 151 9.19 -11.23 -10.26
C THR A 151 8.79 -11.17 -11.73
N ASP A 152 8.12 -12.22 -12.17
CA ASP A 152 7.65 -12.41 -13.54
C ASP A 152 6.29 -13.14 -13.55
N ALA A 153 5.82 -13.52 -14.74
CA ALA A 153 4.58 -14.29 -14.90
C ALA A 153 4.63 -15.68 -14.25
N ASN A 154 5.83 -16.23 -14.02
CA ASN A 154 6.04 -17.56 -13.45
C ASN A 154 6.15 -17.53 -11.91
N THR A 155 6.22 -16.33 -11.32
CA THR A 155 6.27 -16.18 -9.86
C THR A 155 4.94 -16.64 -9.25
N ALA A 156 5.00 -17.83 -8.66
CA ALA A 156 3.83 -18.55 -8.17
C ALA A 156 3.48 -18.24 -6.71
N ALA A 157 4.48 -17.91 -5.88
CA ALA A 157 4.25 -17.60 -4.47
C ALA A 157 3.68 -16.19 -4.31
N GLU A 158 2.61 -16.09 -3.54
CA GLU A 158 1.83 -14.86 -3.42
C GLU A 158 1.34 -14.64 -1.99
N LEU A 159 1.31 -13.37 -1.58
CA LEU A 159 0.65 -12.91 -0.36
C LEU A 159 -0.48 -11.96 -0.69
N LYS A 160 -1.50 -11.97 0.17
CA LYS A 160 -2.64 -11.09 0.04
C LYS A 160 -3.12 -10.64 1.41
N LEU A 161 -3.46 -9.37 1.53
CA LEU A 161 -4.35 -8.88 2.58
C LEU A 161 -5.77 -8.87 2.02
N GLU A 162 -6.60 -9.79 2.46
CA GLU A 162 -7.99 -9.88 2.04
C GLU A 162 -8.89 -9.19 3.05
N LYS A 163 -9.58 -8.12 2.61
CA LYS A 163 -10.56 -7.41 3.43
C LYS A 163 -11.69 -8.36 3.84
N VAL A 164 -11.93 -8.46 5.15
CA VAL A 164 -13.08 -9.17 5.73
C VAL A 164 -14.21 -8.19 6.03
N ASN A 165 -13.88 -7.05 6.64
CA ASN A 165 -14.79 -5.94 6.92
C ASN A 165 -13.99 -4.63 7.04
N GLU A 166 -14.61 -3.54 7.48
CA GLU A 166 -13.96 -2.21 7.57
C GLU A 166 -12.78 -2.13 8.55
N LYS A 167 -12.66 -3.08 9.47
CA LYS A 167 -11.60 -3.08 10.50
C LYS A 167 -10.75 -4.33 10.49
N GLN A 168 -11.07 -5.31 9.65
CA GLN A 168 -10.39 -6.61 9.62
C GLN A 168 -9.98 -7.05 8.23
N ALA A 169 -8.78 -7.61 8.14
CA ALA A 169 -8.28 -8.30 6.96
C ALA A 169 -7.57 -9.60 7.33
N ARG A 170 -7.59 -10.57 6.42
CA ARG A 170 -6.82 -11.82 6.53
C ARG A 170 -5.54 -11.70 5.73
N LEU A 171 -4.42 -12.00 6.37
CA LEU A 171 -3.16 -12.26 5.69
C LEU A 171 -3.19 -13.69 5.16
N LEU A 172 -3.24 -13.81 3.84
CA LEU A 172 -3.28 -15.08 3.12
C LEU A 172 -1.99 -15.29 2.35
N ALA A 173 -1.64 -16.55 2.13
CA ALA A 173 -0.51 -16.93 1.30
C ALA A 173 -0.83 -18.10 0.38
N LYS A 174 -0.16 -18.15 -0.77
CA LYS A 174 -0.30 -19.19 -1.79
C LYS A 174 1.07 -19.67 -2.23
N ASN A 175 1.18 -20.97 -2.52
CA ASN A 175 2.38 -21.63 -3.04
C ASN A 175 3.66 -21.42 -2.20
N ILE A 176 3.52 -21.37 -0.86
CA ILE A 176 4.64 -21.26 0.09
C ILE A 176 4.95 -22.58 0.80
N ASN A 177 4.58 -23.72 0.21
CA ASN A 177 4.70 -25.04 0.84
C ASN A 177 6.15 -25.49 1.10
N ALA A 178 7.13 -24.91 0.39
CA ALA A 178 8.55 -25.20 0.57
C ALA A 178 9.18 -24.43 1.76
N ALA A 179 8.40 -23.62 2.47
CA ALA A 179 8.89 -22.72 3.50
C ALA A 179 8.67 -23.29 4.90
N ASN A 180 9.69 -23.18 5.77
CA ASN A 180 9.57 -23.55 7.18
C ASN A 180 8.86 -22.46 8.00
N GLY A 181 8.80 -21.24 7.47
CA GLY A 181 8.12 -20.10 8.04
C GLY A 181 8.17 -18.90 7.11
N LEU A 182 7.49 -17.83 7.51
CA LEU A 182 7.43 -16.58 6.76
C LEU A 182 7.66 -15.42 7.72
N LEU A 183 8.64 -14.57 7.39
CA LEU A 183 8.82 -13.28 8.04
C LEU A 183 8.03 -12.24 7.25
N VAL A 184 7.16 -11.49 7.91
CA VAL A 184 6.34 -10.45 7.28
C VAL A 184 6.45 -9.14 8.06
N TRP A 185 6.61 -8.03 7.36
CA TRP A 185 6.48 -6.69 7.94
C TRP A 185 5.14 -6.09 7.54
N LEU A 186 4.30 -5.83 8.54
CA LEU A 186 3.11 -5.02 8.36
C LEU A 186 3.43 -3.56 8.69
N LEU A 187 3.15 -2.65 7.76
CA LEU A 187 3.37 -1.21 7.92
C LEU A 187 2.04 -0.49 8.16
N ILE A 188 1.98 0.30 9.23
CA ILE A 188 0.88 1.22 9.53
C ILE A 188 1.41 2.65 9.41
N PHE A 189 0.94 3.38 8.41
CA PHE A 189 1.43 4.71 8.07
C PHE A 189 0.39 5.82 8.26
N GLN A 190 -0.85 5.47 8.60
CA GLN A 190 -1.94 6.40 8.93
C GLN A 190 -2.61 6.05 10.27
N GLY A 191 -3.27 7.03 10.88
CA GLY A 191 -3.91 6.92 12.20
C GLY A 191 -3.07 7.52 13.33
N GLU A 192 -3.75 8.12 14.32
CA GLU A 192 -3.11 8.67 15.53
C GLU A 192 -2.58 7.55 16.43
N ASP A 193 -3.43 6.57 16.72
CA ASP A 193 -2.99 5.29 17.24
C ASP A 193 -2.53 4.43 16.06
N LYS A 194 -1.34 3.84 16.16
CA LYS A 194 -0.76 2.90 15.18
C LYS A 194 -0.70 1.48 15.75
N SER A 195 -1.57 1.15 16.70
CA SER A 195 -1.73 -0.19 17.26
C SER A 195 -2.63 -1.08 16.39
N ILE A 196 -2.31 -2.36 16.30
CA ILE A 196 -3.15 -3.38 15.65
C ILE A 196 -3.25 -4.60 16.55
N GLU A 197 -4.33 -5.35 16.40
CA GLU A 197 -4.52 -6.66 17.02
C GLU A 197 -4.34 -7.73 15.95
N ILE A 198 -3.64 -8.82 16.30
CA ILE A 198 -3.28 -9.89 15.37
C ILE A 198 -3.72 -11.22 15.97
N VAL A 199 -4.41 -12.04 15.18
CA VAL A 199 -4.89 -13.37 15.55
C VAL A 199 -4.31 -14.40 14.59
N PRO A 200 -3.64 -15.48 15.05
CA PRO A 200 -3.39 -15.83 16.46
C PRO A 200 -2.52 -14.80 17.17
N ASP A 201 -2.47 -14.83 18.50
CA ASP A 201 -1.66 -13.91 19.31
C ASP A 201 -0.16 -14.14 19.03
N LEU A 202 0.34 -13.41 18.04
CA LEU A 202 1.74 -13.34 17.69
C LEU A 202 2.35 -12.21 18.52
N LYS A 203 3.58 -12.40 19.00
CA LYS A 203 4.34 -11.36 19.70
C LYS A 203 5.23 -10.62 18.69
N PRO A 204 4.73 -9.60 17.97
CA PRO A 204 5.49 -8.90 16.95
C PRO A 204 6.67 -8.16 17.56
N GLN A 205 7.78 -8.09 16.83
CA GLN A 205 8.77 -7.05 17.09
C GLN A 205 8.28 -5.75 16.45
N ILE A 206 8.22 -4.68 17.25
CA ILE A 206 7.71 -3.39 16.79
C ILE A 206 8.87 -2.45 16.52
N LYS A 207 8.89 -1.86 15.32
CA LYS A 207 9.88 -0.86 14.90
C LYS A 207 9.14 0.43 14.52
N THR A 208 9.62 1.57 14.99
CA THR A 208 9.09 2.89 14.62
C THR A 208 9.96 3.46 13.51
N LEU A 209 9.34 3.81 12.39
CA LEU A 209 9.96 4.47 11.25
C LEU A 209 9.40 5.90 11.11
N PRO A 210 10.10 6.82 10.43
CA PRO A 210 9.56 8.15 10.13
C PRO A 210 8.20 8.10 9.43
N LEU A 211 7.98 7.09 8.58
CA LEU A 211 6.76 6.92 7.79
C LEU A 211 5.63 6.21 8.56
N GLY A 212 5.92 5.53 9.67
CA GLY A 212 4.95 4.60 10.23
C GLY A 212 5.49 3.69 11.32
N ARG A 213 4.67 2.70 11.68
CA ARG A 213 5.06 1.65 12.60
C ARG A 213 5.07 0.32 11.87
N VAL A 214 6.15 -0.42 12.01
CA VAL A 214 6.32 -1.75 11.45
C VAL A 214 6.11 -2.80 12.53
N TYR A 215 5.30 -3.79 12.20
CA TYR A 215 5.08 -5.00 12.99
C TYR A 215 5.73 -6.16 12.24
N GLU A 216 6.85 -6.66 12.78
CA GLU A 216 7.55 -7.83 12.25
C GLU A 216 6.97 -9.10 12.84
N LEU A 217 6.40 -9.93 11.98
CA LEU A 217 5.75 -11.20 12.30
C LEU A 217 6.59 -12.36 11.81
N ASN A 218 6.85 -13.33 12.68
CA ASN A 218 7.39 -14.63 12.32
C ASN A 218 6.26 -15.64 12.34
N LEU A 219 5.87 -16.13 11.16
CA LEU A 219 4.72 -16.98 10.94
C LEU A 219 5.17 -18.39 10.63
N ASN A 220 4.64 -19.38 11.36
CA ASN A 220 4.88 -20.78 11.05
C ASN A 220 3.88 -21.23 9.98
N ILE A 221 4.36 -21.97 8.98
CA ILE A 221 3.52 -22.50 7.91
C ILE A 221 3.18 -23.93 8.27
N THR A 222 1.96 -24.13 8.79
CA THR A 222 1.51 -25.44 9.30
C THR A 222 0.47 -26.12 8.41
N SER A 223 -0.01 -25.43 7.38
CA SER A 223 -1.06 -25.92 6.49
C SER A 223 -0.64 -25.83 5.03
N THR A 224 -1.19 -26.73 4.21
CA THR A 224 -1.04 -26.74 2.76
C THR A 224 -2.41 -26.51 2.12
N GLY A 225 -2.44 -25.77 1.02
CA GLY A 225 -3.67 -25.39 0.34
C GLY A 225 -3.41 -24.35 -0.72
N GLU A 226 -4.44 -24.02 -1.52
CA GLU A 226 -4.30 -22.99 -2.54
C GLU A 226 -4.10 -21.61 -1.91
N TRP A 227 -4.87 -21.29 -0.87
CA TRP A 227 -4.67 -20.13 0.00
C TRP A 227 -4.70 -20.57 1.45
N ILE A 228 -3.63 -20.28 2.18
CA ILE A 228 -3.54 -20.54 3.62
C ILE A 228 -3.69 -19.24 4.39
N THR A 229 -4.51 -19.24 5.44
CA THR A 229 -4.66 -18.08 6.33
C THR A 229 -3.54 -18.10 7.35
N LEU A 230 -2.71 -17.05 7.33
CA LEU A 230 -1.58 -16.92 8.24
C LEU A 230 -1.96 -16.13 9.50
N ALA A 231 -2.73 -15.06 9.33
CA ALA A 231 -3.19 -14.23 10.44
C ALA A 231 -4.44 -13.43 10.06
N THR A 232 -5.19 -12.98 11.05
CA THR A 232 -6.22 -11.94 10.92
C THR A 232 -5.72 -10.69 11.63
N ILE A 233 -5.75 -9.56 10.92
CA ILE A 233 -5.33 -8.26 11.42
C ILE A 233 -6.58 -7.43 11.68
N THR A 234 -6.71 -6.90 12.88
CA THR A 234 -7.73 -5.92 13.24
C THR A 234 -7.07 -4.56 13.49
N LYS A 235 -7.56 -3.54 12.81
CA LYS A 235 -7.02 -2.17 12.85
C LYS A 235 -7.97 -1.22 13.57
N LYS A 236 -7.46 -0.08 14.01
CA LYS A 236 -8.24 1.04 14.54
C LYS A 236 -8.73 1.96 13.40
N ASP A 237 -9.64 2.87 13.72
CA ASP A 237 -10.24 3.78 12.75
C ASP A 237 -9.20 4.73 12.15
N GLY A 238 -9.30 4.99 10.84
CA GLY A 238 -8.37 5.86 10.11
C GLY A 238 -6.98 5.27 9.84
N GLN A 239 -6.73 4.02 10.23
CA GLN A 239 -5.48 3.32 9.89
C GLN A 239 -5.53 2.72 8.48
N ALA A 240 -4.38 2.72 7.81
CA ALA A 240 -4.10 1.95 6.61
C ALA A 240 -2.96 0.97 6.91
N VAL A 241 -3.11 -0.28 6.46
CA VAL A 241 -2.15 -1.37 6.70
C VAL A 241 -1.66 -1.92 5.37
N GLY A 242 -0.35 -2.07 5.22
CA GLY A 242 0.27 -2.69 4.05
C GLY A 242 1.30 -3.74 4.41
N ILE A 243 1.70 -4.53 3.43
CA ILE A 243 2.83 -5.46 3.55
C ILE A 243 4.07 -4.76 2.98
N ALA A 244 5.01 -4.42 3.85
CA ALA A 244 6.25 -3.73 3.50
C ALA A 244 7.42 -4.68 3.19
N ARG A 245 7.35 -5.92 3.66
CA ARG A 245 8.37 -6.95 3.44
C ARG A 245 7.76 -8.33 3.64
N ALA A 246 8.18 -9.30 2.84
CA ALA A 246 7.95 -10.70 3.13
C ALA A 246 9.10 -11.59 2.64
N GLU A 247 9.51 -12.52 3.48
CA GLU A 247 10.59 -13.46 3.21
C GLU A 247 10.26 -14.85 3.72
N VAL A 248 10.47 -15.84 2.85
CA VAL A 248 10.39 -17.25 3.21
C VAL A 248 11.63 -17.65 4.01
N ILE A 249 11.41 -18.23 5.17
CA ILE A 249 12.47 -18.77 6.02
C ILE A 249 12.85 -20.15 5.48
N GLY A 250 14.11 -20.29 5.07
CA GLY A 250 14.70 -21.57 4.63
C GLY A 250 14.65 -21.85 3.13
N ALA A 251 14.12 -20.93 2.31
CA ALA A 251 14.16 -21.05 0.85
C ALA A 251 14.29 -19.69 0.16
N ASN A 252 15.01 -19.66 -0.97
CA ASN A 252 15.09 -18.50 -1.84
C ASN A 252 13.89 -18.48 -2.80
N LEU A 253 12.71 -18.12 -2.28
CA LEU A 253 11.44 -18.16 -3.00
C LEU A 253 10.95 -16.73 -3.24
N PRO A 254 10.92 -16.24 -4.51
CA PRO A 254 10.32 -14.95 -4.84
C PRO A 254 8.83 -14.92 -4.50
N ILE A 255 8.40 -13.85 -3.83
CA ILE A 255 7.00 -13.65 -3.40
C ILE A 255 6.50 -12.32 -3.95
N LYS A 256 5.33 -12.34 -4.58
CA LYS A 256 4.59 -11.13 -4.95
C LYS A 256 3.45 -10.87 -3.95
N VAL A 257 2.98 -9.63 -3.88
CA VAL A 257 1.86 -9.26 -3.01
C VAL A 257 0.73 -8.61 -3.81
N HIS A 258 -0.51 -8.98 -3.52
CA HIS A 258 -1.67 -8.32 -4.11
C HIS A 258 -2.89 -8.31 -3.15
N PRO A 259 -3.43 -7.13 -2.76
CA PRO A 259 -2.88 -5.78 -2.94
C PRO A 259 -1.71 -5.53 -1.97
N LEU A 260 -0.78 -4.65 -2.32
CA LEU A 260 0.33 -4.26 -1.43
C LEU A 260 -0.19 -3.51 -0.18
N TYR A 261 -1.13 -2.60 -0.41
CA TYR A 261 -1.79 -1.78 0.60
C TYR A 261 -3.28 -2.03 0.60
N VAL A 262 -3.86 -2.20 1.78
CA VAL A 262 -5.31 -2.30 1.93
C VAL A 262 -5.78 -1.30 2.96
N SER A 263 -6.44 -0.26 2.49
CA SER A 263 -7.33 0.56 3.31
C SER A 263 -8.62 -0.23 3.44
N PHE A 264 -8.67 -1.12 4.44
CA PHE A 264 -9.94 -1.77 4.78
C PHE A 264 -10.79 -0.86 5.64
#